data_AF-A0A7S3W6N0-F1
#
_entry.id   AF-A0A7S3W6N0-F1
#
_cell.length_a   1.000
_cell.length_b   1.000
_cell.length_c   1.000
_cell.angle_alpha   90.00
_cell.angle_beta   90.00
_cell.angle_gamma   90.00
#
_symmetry.space_group_name_H-M   'P 1'
#
loop_
_entity.id
_entity.type
_entity.pdbx_description
1 polymer ?
#
loop_
_entity_poly.entity_id
_entity_poly.type
_entity_poly.pdbx_seq_one_letter_code
_entity_poly.pdbx_strand_id
1 'polypeptide(L)'
;DGEKKAKKEKKEKKEKKQKGSDDDSDDGDKSGDNSADKDDQSLKFDDPETKDVVGAITSLVESKGGKAKAEDIFEEVRMHQLAKLFDHKVRLYIILEALCGDRMDAKSLLEHKKVVKHLIENGKMPAADILWTFDAYLSQNGSAAKGFPMVLKAIYDEDWANESSIMAYYNDDEGSGAPGFDEAKKVAAPFLKWLATAGSDDDDDDDDDDDEDSD
;
A
#
# COMPACT_ATOMS: atom_id res chain seq x y z
N ASP A 1 -47.52 -19.10 21.54
CA ASP A 1 -48.07 -17.93 22.26
C ASP A 1 -46.92 -16.95 22.51
N GLY A 2 -47.02 -15.63 22.42
CA GLY A 2 -48.21 -14.75 22.41
C GLY A 2 -48.24 -13.91 23.71
N GLU A 3 -48.55 -12.62 23.76
CA GLU A 3 -48.79 -11.60 22.73
C GLU A 3 -48.59 -10.18 23.36
N LYS A 4 -48.14 -9.19 22.56
CA LYS A 4 -48.26 -7.71 22.71
C LYS A 4 -48.73 -7.11 24.06
N LYS A 5 -48.08 -6.02 24.48
CA LYS A 5 -48.71 -4.66 24.44
C LYS A 5 -47.74 -3.50 24.67
N ALA A 6 -48.11 -2.33 24.14
CA ALA A 6 -47.34 -1.09 24.18
C ALA A 6 -48.21 0.13 24.56
N LYS A 7 -47.60 1.15 25.17
CA LYS A 7 -48.02 2.57 25.29
C LYS A 7 -46.76 3.38 25.64
N LYS A 8 -46.38 4.55 25.08
CA LYS A 8 -47.00 5.62 24.24
C LYS A 8 -47.67 6.78 25.00
N GLU A 9 -46.90 7.85 25.20
CA GLU A 9 -47.24 9.29 25.30
C GLU A 9 -45.95 10.09 24.94
N LYS A 10 -45.89 11.17 24.13
CA LYS A 10 -46.51 12.52 24.17
C LYS A 10 -46.14 13.29 25.47
N LYS A 11 -45.78 14.58 25.50
CA LYS A 11 -45.86 15.79 24.62
C LYS A 11 -44.82 16.84 25.16
N GLU A 12 -44.39 17.97 24.55
CA GLU A 12 -44.47 18.63 23.21
C GLU A 12 -43.36 19.74 23.13
N LYS A 13 -43.38 20.58 22.06
CA LYS A 13 -42.89 21.99 21.88
C LYS A 13 -42.21 22.73 23.06
N LYS A 14 -41.30 23.71 22.82
CA LYS A 14 -41.41 24.83 21.86
C LYS A 14 -40.09 25.60 21.60
N GLU A 15 -39.97 26.32 20.48
CA GLU A 15 -38.80 27.16 20.14
C GLU A 15 -38.83 28.57 20.79
N LYS A 16 -37.66 29.25 20.90
CA LYS A 16 -37.39 30.55 20.23
C LYS A 16 -35.97 31.16 20.42
N LYS A 17 -35.25 31.27 19.28
CA LYS A 17 -34.50 32.42 18.69
C LYS A 17 -33.76 33.51 19.51
N GLN A 18 -32.64 33.94 18.89
CA GLN A 18 -31.87 35.20 18.97
C GLN A 18 -30.91 35.34 20.18
N LYS A 19 -29.61 35.68 20.04
CA LYS A 19 -28.80 36.56 19.15
C LYS A 19 -28.55 37.94 19.77
N GLY A 20 -27.33 38.12 20.29
CA GLY A 20 -26.69 39.32 20.83
C GLY A 20 -25.19 39.05 20.96
N SER A 21 -24.35 40.08 21.14
CA SER A 21 -22.89 40.03 20.92
C SER A 21 -22.08 40.59 22.11
N ASP A 22 -20.75 40.34 22.11
CA ASP A 22 -19.63 41.10 22.70
C ASP A 22 -19.70 41.39 24.24
N ASP A 23 -18.68 41.20 25.09
CA ASP A 23 -17.22 41.39 24.93
C ASP A 23 -16.44 40.94 26.22
N ASP A 24 -15.10 40.93 26.12
CA ASP A 24 -14.03 41.09 27.14
C ASP A 24 -13.72 40.02 28.24
N SER A 25 -12.41 39.67 28.32
CA SER A 25 -11.54 39.09 29.40
C SER A 25 -12.06 38.00 30.38
N ASP A 26 -11.25 37.03 30.86
CA ASP A 26 -9.82 37.08 31.25
C ASP A 26 -9.12 35.68 31.22
N ASP A 27 -7.83 35.64 31.61
CA ASP A 27 -6.81 34.58 31.65
C ASP A 27 -7.22 33.09 31.76
N GLY A 28 -6.40 32.22 31.15
CA GLY A 28 -6.60 30.77 31.10
C GLY A 28 -5.49 29.99 30.38
N ASP A 29 -4.28 29.96 30.94
CA ASP A 29 -3.13 29.15 30.47
C ASP A 29 -3.52 27.72 30.07
N LYS A 30 -3.28 27.40 28.79
CA LYS A 30 -3.21 26.02 28.28
C LYS A 30 -2.02 25.85 27.35
N SER A 31 -0.91 25.46 27.95
CA SER A 31 0.14 24.67 27.31
C SER A 31 -0.39 23.40 26.60
N GLY A 32 0.21 23.07 25.45
CA GLY A 32 -0.15 21.93 24.60
C GLY A 32 -1.16 22.30 23.48
N ASP A 33 -0.97 21.94 22.22
CA ASP A 33 0.09 21.12 21.61
C ASP A 33 0.45 21.67 20.22
N ASN A 34 1.74 21.85 19.93
CA ASN A 34 2.21 22.38 18.65
C ASN A 34 2.79 21.25 17.79
N SER A 35 1.93 20.30 17.43
CA SER A 35 2.22 19.25 16.43
C SER A 35 2.24 19.82 15.01
N ALA A 36 3.18 20.73 14.75
CA ALA A 36 3.54 21.24 13.43
C ALA A 36 4.95 20.75 13.06
N ASP A 37 5.12 20.36 11.80
CA ASP A 37 6.39 20.13 11.10
C ASP A 37 7.41 19.19 11.77
N LYS A 38 7.16 17.89 11.64
CA LYS A 38 8.21 16.84 11.62
C LYS A 38 8.38 16.14 10.26
N ASP A 39 7.45 16.33 9.33
CA ASP A 39 7.49 15.70 8.00
C ASP A 39 8.51 16.34 7.03
N ASP A 40 8.90 17.59 7.28
CA ASP A 40 9.82 18.41 6.46
C ASP A 40 11.29 17.94 6.49
N GLN A 41 11.66 17.03 7.40
CA GLN A 41 13.02 16.50 7.55
C GLN A 41 13.14 15.01 7.21
N SER A 42 12.09 14.42 6.64
CA SER A 42 12.05 12.99 6.30
C SER A 42 12.22 12.77 4.81
N LEU A 43 13.30 12.11 4.40
CA LEU A 43 13.67 11.87 3.00
C LEU A 43 12.56 11.11 2.23
N LYS A 44 12.16 11.65 1.07
CA LYS A 44 11.12 11.12 0.17
C LYS A 44 11.70 10.29 -0.98
N PHE A 45 10.88 9.52 -1.67
CA PHE A 45 11.30 8.61 -2.75
C PHE A 45 11.90 9.35 -3.97
N ASP A 46 11.41 10.55 -4.24
CA ASP A 46 11.77 11.41 -5.38
C ASP A 46 12.88 12.44 -5.07
N ASP A 47 13.30 12.56 -3.80
CA ASP A 47 14.39 13.45 -3.40
C ASP A 47 15.71 13.11 -4.11
N PRO A 48 16.53 14.10 -4.51
CA PRO A 48 17.85 13.85 -5.09
C PRO A 48 18.75 13.00 -4.19
N GLU A 49 18.69 13.21 -2.88
CA GLU A 49 19.48 12.49 -1.88
C GLU A 49 19.11 10.99 -1.74
N THR A 50 17.91 10.59 -2.17
CA THR A 50 17.52 9.17 -2.24
C THR A 50 18.35 8.42 -3.26
N LYS A 51 18.79 9.09 -4.34
CA LYS A 51 19.66 8.50 -5.37
C LYS A 51 21.07 8.23 -4.86
N ASP A 52 21.55 9.01 -3.89
CA ASP A 52 22.80 8.73 -3.18
C ASP A 52 22.69 7.45 -2.33
N VAL A 53 21.53 7.20 -1.70
CA VAL A 53 21.29 5.96 -0.94
C VAL A 53 21.20 4.76 -1.88
N VAL A 54 20.44 4.87 -2.98
CA VAL A 54 20.39 3.84 -4.03
C VAL A 54 21.81 3.51 -4.51
N GLY A 55 22.60 4.52 -4.86
CA GLY A 55 23.99 4.35 -5.29
C GLY A 55 24.88 3.66 -4.25
N ALA A 56 24.70 3.93 -2.95
CA ALA A 56 25.41 3.25 -1.87
C ALA A 56 25.03 1.77 -1.76
N ILE A 57 23.73 1.44 -1.83
CA ILE A 57 23.26 0.04 -1.80
C ILE A 57 23.72 -0.72 -3.05
N THR A 58 23.62 -0.14 -4.24
CA THR A 58 24.15 -0.75 -5.48
C THR A 58 25.64 -1.01 -5.35
N SER A 59 26.42 -0.04 -4.83
CA SER A 59 27.86 -0.21 -4.61
C SER A 59 28.18 -1.35 -3.63
N LEU A 60 27.39 -1.52 -2.56
CA LEU A 60 27.52 -2.67 -1.65
C LEU A 60 27.27 -4.00 -2.38
N VAL A 61 26.20 -4.07 -3.17
CA VAL A 61 25.81 -5.27 -3.92
C VAL A 61 26.87 -5.64 -4.96
N GLU A 62 27.41 -4.66 -5.70
CA GLU A 62 28.51 -4.82 -6.65
C GLU A 62 29.81 -5.25 -5.95
N SER A 63 30.16 -4.65 -4.81
CA SER A 63 31.36 -5.03 -4.03
C SER A 63 31.34 -6.48 -3.55
N LYS A 64 30.13 -7.04 -3.36
CA LYS A 64 29.88 -8.45 -3.03
C LYS A 64 29.55 -9.30 -4.27
N GLY A 65 29.92 -8.83 -5.47
CA GLY A 65 29.84 -9.57 -6.73
C GLY A 65 28.41 -9.89 -7.18
N GLY A 66 27.46 -9.00 -6.90
CA GLY A 66 26.02 -9.21 -7.14
C GLY A 66 25.37 -10.21 -6.18
N LYS A 67 26.05 -10.56 -5.07
CA LYS A 67 25.67 -11.65 -4.15
C LYS A 67 25.77 -11.25 -2.68
N ALA A 68 25.51 -9.97 -2.38
CA ALA A 68 25.26 -9.53 -1.01
C ALA A 68 24.08 -10.30 -0.40
N LYS A 69 24.15 -10.60 0.90
CA LYS A 69 23.05 -11.29 1.60
C LYS A 69 21.89 -10.35 1.89
N ALA A 70 20.71 -10.90 2.16
CA ALA A 70 19.54 -10.10 2.55
C ALA A 70 19.82 -9.31 3.84
N GLU A 71 20.52 -9.93 4.79
CA GLU A 71 20.92 -9.31 6.06
C GLU A 71 21.94 -8.19 5.84
N ASP A 72 22.93 -8.39 4.98
CA ASP A 72 23.93 -7.36 4.62
C ASP A 72 23.25 -6.10 4.04
N ILE A 73 22.31 -6.30 3.11
CA ILE A 73 21.58 -5.21 2.44
C ILE A 73 20.63 -4.50 3.41
N PHE A 74 19.97 -5.28 4.29
CA PHE A 74 19.07 -4.76 5.31
C PHE A 74 19.81 -3.91 6.34
N GLU A 75 20.98 -4.34 6.82
CA GLU A 75 21.79 -3.57 7.77
C GLU A 75 22.23 -2.22 7.16
N GLU A 76 22.75 -2.20 5.92
CA GLU A 76 23.18 -0.98 5.25
C GLU A 76 22.02 0.01 5.02
N VAL A 77 20.92 -0.46 4.43
CA VAL A 77 19.75 0.42 4.19
C VAL A 77 19.09 0.86 5.50
N ARG A 78 19.22 0.09 6.59
CA ARG A 78 18.77 0.48 7.92
C ARG A 78 19.66 1.53 8.57
N MET A 79 20.99 1.49 8.35
CA MET A 79 21.89 2.59 8.75
C MET A 79 21.51 3.89 8.04
N HIS A 80 21.29 3.84 6.72
CA HIS A 80 20.78 4.99 5.98
C HIS A 80 19.40 5.46 6.45
N GLN A 81 18.47 4.53 6.75
CA GLN A 81 17.13 4.86 7.26
C GLN A 81 17.20 5.65 8.58
N LEU A 82 18.14 5.30 9.47
CA LEU A 82 18.35 5.99 10.74
C LEU A 82 19.07 7.34 10.56
N ALA A 83 19.97 7.46 9.60
CA ALA A 83 20.74 8.69 9.35
C ALA A 83 19.95 9.75 8.56
N LYS A 84 19.10 9.33 7.61
CA LYS A 84 18.33 10.21 6.69
C LYS A 84 16.81 10.21 6.92
N LEU A 85 16.35 9.58 7.99
CA LEU A 85 14.97 9.64 8.50
C LEU A 85 13.87 9.32 7.47
N PHE A 86 13.96 8.20 6.76
CA PHE A 86 12.89 7.73 5.85
C PHE A 86 12.06 6.56 6.41
N ASP A 87 10.85 6.37 5.87
CA ASP A 87 9.90 5.35 6.31
C ASP A 87 10.21 3.94 5.73
N HIS A 88 9.30 2.98 5.90
CA HIS A 88 9.48 1.63 5.34
C HIS A 88 9.17 1.53 3.84
N LYS A 89 8.37 2.46 3.29
CA LYS A 89 8.04 2.52 1.86
C LYS A 89 9.20 3.03 1.02
N VAL A 90 9.79 4.15 1.45
CA VAL A 90 11.00 4.71 0.85
C VAL A 90 12.18 3.73 1.02
N ARG A 91 12.26 3.02 2.17
CA ARG A 91 13.25 1.94 2.35
C ARG A 91 13.09 0.82 1.34
N LEU A 92 11.87 0.33 1.09
CA LEU A 92 11.64 -0.73 0.10
C LEU A 92 11.87 -0.21 -1.32
N TYR A 93 11.45 1.02 -1.64
CA TYR A 93 11.70 1.70 -2.91
C TYR A 93 13.20 1.76 -3.23
N ILE A 94 14.04 2.19 -2.28
CA ILE A 94 15.50 2.23 -2.41
C ILE A 94 16.09 0.85 -2.76
N ILE A 95 15.53 -0.23 -2.20
CA ILE A 95 15.97 -1.61 -2.50
C ILE A 95 15.48 -2.09 -3.86
N LEU A 96 14.29 -1.69 -4.32
CA LEU A 96 13.83 -2.01 -5.69
C LEU A 96 14.69 -1.29 -6.74
N GLU A 97 14.95 0.01 -6.55
CA GLU A 97 15.88 0.80 -7.36
C GLU A 97 17.28 0.14 -7.44
N ALA A 98 17.88 -0.13 -6.28
CA ALA A 98 19.27 -0.60 -6.19
C ALA A 98 19.49 -2.04 -6.69
N LEU A 99 18.43 -2.85 -6.81
CA LEU A 99 18.50 -4.25 -7.25
C LEU A 99 17.92 -4.47 -8.66
N CYS A 100 16.86 -3.76 -9.05
CA CYS A 100 16.19 -3.94 -10.34
C CYS A 100 16.52 -2.84 -11.38
N GLY A 101 17.22 -1.77 -11.00
CA GLY A 101 17.55 -0.66 -11.91
C GLY A 101 16.30 0.05 -12.44
N ASP A 102 16.32 0.52 -13.69
CA ASP A 102 15.23 1.26 -14.34
C ASP A 102 14.14 0.36 -14.99
N ARG A 103 14.25 -0.96 -14.77
CA ARG A 103 13.67 -2.00 -15.62
C ARG A 103 13.16 -3.22 -14.87
N MET A 104 12.57 -3.03 -13.69
CA MET A 104 11.97 -4.12 -12.95
C MET A 104 10.89 -4.86 -13.78
N ASP A 105 11.02 -6.18 -13.84
CA ASP A 105 9.97 -7.10 -14.23
C ASP A 105 9.80 -8.19 -13.16
N ALA A 106 8.85 -9.11 -13.37
CA ALA A 106 8.61 -10.20 -12.43
C ALA A 106 9.84 -11.10 -12.21
N LYS A 107 10.71 -11.24 -13.21
CA LYS A 107 11.91 -12.07 -13.10
C LYS A 107 12.98 -11.37 -12.25
N SER A 108 13.27 -10.09 -12.51
CA SER A 108 14.27 -9.35 -11.70
C SER A 108 13.82 -9.24 -10.24
N LEU A 109 12.53 -8.98 -10.02
CA LEU A 109 11.95 -8.93 -8.68
C LEU A 109 12.07 -10.29 -7.95
N LEU A 110 11.75 -11.40 -8.63
CA LEU A 110 11.81 -12.74 -8.04
C LEU A 110 13.25 -13.23 -7.81
N GLU A 111 14.23 -12.77 -8.59
CA GLU A 111 15.67 -13.01 -8.30
C GLU A 111 16.09 -12.39 -6.95
N HIS A 112 15.42 -11.31 -6.51
CA HIS A 112 15.69 -10.60 -5.26
C HIS A 112 14.66 -10.85 -4.14
N LYS A 113 13.66 -11.74 -4.34
CA LYS A 113 12.51 -11.92 -3.44
C LYS A 113 12.82 -12.16 -1.97
N LYS A 114 13.96 -12.78 -1.66
CA LYS A 114 14.42 -12.99 -0.27
C LYS A 114 14.74 -11.68 0.45
N VAL A 115 15.31 -10.69 -0.27
CA VAL A 115 15.63 -9.37 0.27
C VAL A 115 14.34 -8.57 0.48
N VAL A 116 13.46 -8.57 -0.54
CA VAL A 116 12.16 -7.89 -0.50
C VAL A 116 11.29 -8.42 0.64
N LYS A 117 11.11 -9.74 0.75
CA LYS A 117 10.34 -10.37 1.83
C LYS A 117 10.93 -10.05 3.22
N HIS A 118 12.24 -10.09 3.37
CA HIS A 118 12.90 -9.73 4.64
C HIS A 118 12.66 -8.25 5.02
N LEU A 119 12.65 -7.32 4.06
CA LEU A 119 12.31 -5.91 4.31
C LEU A 119 10.84 -5.70 4.72
N ILE A 120 9.92 -6.42 4.07
CA ILE A 120 8.48 -6.39 4.35
C ILE A 120 8.21 -6.91 5.76
N GLU A 121 8.75 -8.10 6.10
CA GLU A 121 8.56 -8.75 7.39
C GLU A 121 9.18 -7.92 8.54
N ASN A 122 10.39 -7.39 8.38
CA ASN A 122 11.02 -6.52 9.38
C ASN A 122 10.31 -5.17 9.53
N GLY A 123 9.71 -4.64 8.45
CA GLY A 123 8.91 -3.41 8.50
C GLY A 123 7.48 -3.63 9.00
N LYS A 124 7.00 -4.88 9.03
CA LYS A 124 5.58 -5.24 9.17
C LYS A 124 4.69 -4.43 8.23
N MET A 125 5.15 -4.25 6.99
CA MET A 125 4.50 -3.34 6.03
C MET A 125 3.09 -3.83 5.69
N PRO A 126 2.04 -2.99 5.79
CA PRO A 126 0.73 -3.33 5.28
C PRO A 126 0.75 -3.39 3.75
N ALA A 127 -0.18 -4.15 3.16
CA ALA A 127 -0.26 -4.34 1.71
C ALA A 127 -0.33 -3.01 0.93
N ALA A 128 -1.07 -2.02 1.42
CA ALA A 128 -1.15 -0.68 0.80
C ALA A 128 0.21 0.04 0.77
N ASP A 129 1.05 -0.08 1.81
CA ASP A 129 2.40 0.50 1.81
C ASP A 129 3.33 -0.23 0.83
N ILE A 130 3.14 -1.55 0.66
CA ILE A 130 3.90 -2.34 -0.33
C ILE A 130 3.51 -1.92 -1.74
N LEU A 131 2.21 -1.86 -2.06
CA LEU A 131 1.70 -1.45 -3.37
C LEU A 131 2.10 -0.01 -3.71
N TRP A 132 2.01 0.92 -2.75
CA TRP A 132 2.52 2.28 -2.88
C TRP A 132 4.00 2.31 -3.33
N THR A 133 4.84 1.43 -2.80
CA THR A 133 6.26 1.37 -3.20
C THR A 133 6.44 0.90 -4.65
N PHE A 134 5.61 -0.03 -5.12
CA PHE A 134 5.66 -0.48 -6.51
C PHE A 134 5.14 0.58 -7.49
N ASP A 135 4.09 1.31 -7.12
CA ASP A 135 3.60 2.48 -7.87
C ASP A 135 4.68 3.58 -7.90
N ALA A 136 5.28 3.91 -6.75
CA ALA A 136 6.33 4.92 -6.62
C ALA A 136 7.53 4.60 -7.51
N TYR A 137 7.96 3.33 -7.53
CA TYR A 137 8.97 2.83 -8.46
C TYR A 137 8.54 3.02 -9.92
N LEU A 138 7.31 2.67 -10.29
CA LEU A 138 6.79 2.85 -11.64
C LEU A 138 6.74 4.33 -12.06
N SER A 139 6.45 5.24 -11.12
CA SER A 139 6.39 6.69 -11.38
C SER A 139 7.73 7.27 -11.83
N GLN A 140 8.84 6.74 -11.29
CA GLN A 140 10.20 7.14 -11.66
C GLN A 140 10.71 6.33 -12.86
N ASN A 141 10.26 5.08 -13.00
CA ASN A 141 10.73 4.12 -13.98
C ASN A 141 9.62 3.67 -14.94
N GLY A 142 9.05 4.62 -15.71
CA GLY A 142 8.00 4.33 -16.70
C GLY A 142 8.40 3.30 -17.78
N SER A 143 9.67 2.92 -17.87
CA SER A 143 10.16 1.81 -18.69
C SER A 143 9.69 0.43 -18.18
N ALA A 144 9.43 0.29 -16.88
CA ALA A 144 8.90 -0.92 -16.24
C ALA A 144 7.38 -1.13 -16.46
N ALA A 145 6.65 -0.13 -16.96
CA ALA A 145 5.18 -0.17 -17.13
C ALA A 145 4.67 -1.41 -17.90
N LYS A 146 5.45 -1.92 -18.85
CA LYS A 146 5.12 -3.12 -19.61
C LYS A 146 5.24 -4.42 -18.79
N GLY A 147 6.16 -4.47 -17.82
CA GLY A 147 6.35 -5.62 -16.92
C GLY A 147 5.43 -5.60 -15.70
N PHE A 148 4.92 -4.42 -15.34
CA PHE A 148 4.16 -4.19 -14.12
C PHE A 148 2.99 -5.15 -13.84
N PRO A 149 2.17 -5.60 -14.82
CA PRO A 149 1.09 -6.56 -14.54
C PRO A 149 1.59 -7.92 -14.03
N MET A 150 2.77 -8.34 -14.48
CA MET A 150 3.43 -9.56 -13.99
C MET A 150 4.16 -9.33 -12.67
N VAL A 151 4.65 -8.11 -12.41
CA VAL A 151 5.15 -7.71 -11.08
C VAL A 151 4.02 -7.78 -10.06
N LEU A 152 2.83 -7.24 -10.36
CA LEU A 152 1.69 -7.31 -9.45
C LEU A 152 1.21 -8.74 -9.23
N LYS A 153 1.27 -9.61 -10.26
CA LYS A 153 1.11 -11.06 -10.05
C LYS A 153 2.17 -11.64 -9.11
N ALA A 154 3.43 -11.25 -9.20
CA ALA A 154 4.48 -11.74 -8.29
C ALA A 154 4.29 -11.25 -6.84
N ILE A 155 3.73 -10.06 -6.63
CA ILE A 155 3.35 -9.55 -5.30
C ILE A 155 2.24 -10.42 -4.67
N TYR A 156 1.28 -10.87 -5.49
CA TYR A 156 0.24 -11.82 -5.09
C TYR A 156 0.81 -13.23 -4.84
N ASP A 157 1.59 -13.78 -5.78
CA ASP A 157 2.15 -15.14 -5.73
C ASP A 157 3.14 -15.38 -4.57
N GLU A 158 3.71 -14.33 -3.96
CA GLU A 158 4.65 -14.41 -2.83
C GLU A 158 4.03 -14.04 -1.45
N ASP A 159 2.70 -13.89 -1.41
CA ASP A 159 1.89 -13.46 -0.26
C ASP A 159 2.24 -12.06 0.27
N TRP A 160 2.68 -11.12 -0.58
CA TRP A 160 3.02 -9.75 -0.15
C TRP A 160 1.80 -8.83 -0.14
N ALA A 161 0.84 -9.05 -1.03
CA ALA A 161 -0.50 -8.47 -0.94
C ALA A 161 -1.54 -9.51 -1.44
N ASN A 162 -2.57 -9.77 -0.63
CA ASN A 162 -3.65 -10.68 -1.02
C ASN A 162 -4.65 -10.00 -1.97
N GLU A 163 -5.54 -10.80 -2.57
CA GLU A 163 -6.57 -10.33 -3.50
C GLU A 163 -7.35 -9.13 -2.96
N SER A 164 -7.97 -9.25 -1.78
CA SER A 164 -8.76 -8.19 -1.16
C SER A 164 -7.96 -6.89 -0.99
N SER A 165 -6.66 -6.96 -0.66
CA SER A 165 -5.80 -5.79 -0.51
C SER A 165 -5.46 -5.14 -1.86
N ILE A 166 -5.18 -5.94 -2.89
CA ILE A 166 -4.90 -5.46 -4.25
C ILE A 166 -6.16 -4.81 -4.85
N MET A 167 -7.32 -5.43 -4.61
CA MET A 167 -8.62 -4.96 -5.09
C MET A 167 -9.06 -3.67 -4.39
N ALA A 168 -8.95 -3.58 -3.06
CA ALA A 168 -9.24 -2.34 -2.33
C ALA A 168 -8.31 -1.19 -2.75
N TYR A 169 -7.01 -1.48 -2.88
CA TYR A 169 -6.02 -0.49 -3.29
C TYR A 169 -6.29 0.06 -4.70
N TYR A 170 -6.44 -0.81 -5.72
CA TYR A 170 -6.60 -0.36 -7.11
C TYR A 170 -8.04 -0.15 -7.57
N ASN A 171 -9.01 -0.99 -7.21
CA ASN A 171 -10.39 -0.87 -7.72
C ASN A 171 -11.26 0.05 -6.86
N ASP A 172 -11.15 -0.05 -5.53
CA ASP A 172 -11.90 0.83 -4.58
C ASP A 172 -11.18 2.17 -4.32
N ASP A 173 -10.08 2.42 -5.03
CA ASP A 173 -9.30 3.67 -5.04
C ASP A 173 -8.65 4.06 -3.70
N GLU A 174 -8.39 3.12 -2.79
CA GLU A 174 -7.62 3.40 -1.55
C GLU A 174 -6.19 3.87 -1.84
N GLY A 175 -5.60 3.48 -2.97
CA GLY A 175 -4.30 3.95 -3.45
C GLY A 175 -4.32 5.33 -4.14
N SER A 176 -5.48 5.97 -4.27
CA SER A 176 -5.62 7.21 -5.04
C SER A 176 -4.76 8.34 -4.47
N GLY A 177 -3.98 8.99 -5.35
CA GLY A 177 -2.99 10.00 -4.98
C GLY A 177 -1.60 9.43 -4.64
N ALA A 178 -1.40 8.11 -4.61
CA ALA A 178 -0.06 7.52 -4.58
C ALA A 178 0.70 7.82 -5.89
N PRO A 179 2.02 8.05 -5.83
CA PRO A 179 2.82 8.39 -7.01
C PRO A 179 2.82 7.22 -8.00
N GLY A 180 2.32 7.42 -9.22
CA GLY A 180 2.26 6.39 -10.26
C GLY A 180 0.97 5.55 -10.28
N PHE A 181 0.08 5.71 -9.30
CA PHE A 181 -1.16 4.93 -9.13
C PHE A 181 -2.01 4.81 -10.41
N ASP A 182 -2.30 5.93 -11.08
CA ASP A 182 -3.15 5.94 -12.27
C ASP A 182 -2.56 5.10 -13.43
N GLU A 183 -1.23 5.13 -13.59
CA GLU A 183 -0.55 4.33 -14.62
C GLU A 183 -0.47 2.87 -14.19
N ALA A 184 -0.20 2.58 -12.92
CA ALA A 184 -0.21 1.24 -12.34
C ALA A 184 -1.58 0.55 -12.54
N LYS A 185 -2.67 1.18 -12.07
CA LYS A 185 -4.07 0.75 -12.26
C LYS A 185 -4.38 0.52 -13.74
N LYS A 186 -3.97 1.44 -14.62
CA LYS A 186 -4.17 1.38 -16.08
C LYS A 186 -3.44 0.22 -16.75
N VAL A 187 -2.16 -0.02 -16.44
CA VAL A 187 -1.41 -1.13 -17.08
C VAL A 187 -1.76 -2.48 -16.45
N ALA A 188 -2.02 -2.53 -15.15
CA ALA A 188 -2.38 -3.74 -14.42
C ALA A 188 -3.81 -4.22 -14.69
N ALA A 189 -4.67 -3.43 -15.36
CA ALA A 189 -6.07 -3.76 -15.64
C ALA A 189 -6.33 -5.21 -16.16
N PRO A 190 -5.48 -5.83 -17.01
CA PRO A 190 -5.66 -7.25 -17.39
C PRO A 190 -5.47 -8.23 -16.23
N PHE A 191 -4.52 -7.96 -15.32
CA PHE A 191 -4.30 -8.75 -14.11
C PHE A 191 -5.40 -8.48 -13.07
N LEU A 192 -5.78 -7.22 -12.84
CA LEU A 192 -6.87 -6.85 -11.93
C LEU A 192 -8.20 -7.50 -12.37
N LYS A 193 -8.47 -7.56 -13.68
CA LYS A 193 -9.62 -8.30 -14.21
C LYS A 193 -9.52 -9.80 -13.95
N TRP A 194 -8.37 -10.43 -14.22
CA TRP A 194 -8.17 -11.86 -13.97
C TRP A 194 -8.39 -12.20 -12.48
N LEU A 195 -7.77 -11.41 -11.60
CA LEU A 195 -7.86 -11.55 -10.15
C LEU A 195 -9.33 -11.50 -9.69
N ALA A 196 -10.06 -10.47 -10.12
CA ALA A 196 -11.49 -10.28 -9.84
C ALA A 196 -12.43 -11.41 -10.35
N THR A 197 -11.95 -12.27 -11.26
CA THR A 197 -12.69 -13.45 -11.73
C THR A 197 -12.20 -14.76 -11.11
N ALA A 198 -10.96 -14.82 -10.63
CA ALA A 198 -10.35 -16.04 -10.11
C ALA A 198 -10.95 -16.51 -8.78
N GLY A 199 -11.55 -15.60 -8.00
CA GLY A 199 -12.30 -15.89 -6.78
C GLY A 199 -13.82 -16.04 -6.99
N SER A 200 -14.31 -16.31 -8.20
CA SER A 200 -15.75 -16.38 -8.51
C SER A 200 -16.13 -17.50 -9.49
N ASP A 201 -15.26 -18.51 -9.63
CA ASP A 201 -15.35 -19.60 -10.63
C ASP A 201 -15.49 -20.98 -9.93
N ASP A 202 -16.15 -21.00 -8.75
CA ASP A 202 -16.25 -22.12 -7.80
C ASP A 202 -17.70 -22.27 -7.27
N ASP A 203 -18.69 -21.91 -8.11
CA ASP A 203 -20.13 -21.79 -7.79
C ASP A 203 -21.02 -22.26 -8.96
N ASP A 204 -20.52 -23.20 -9.78
CA ASP A 204 -21.26 -24.00 -10.79
C ASP A 204 -21.34 -25.46 -10.27
N ASP A 205 -22.15 -25.67 -9.22
CA ASP A 205 -22.35 -26.96 -8.53
C ASP A 205 -23.46 -27.78 -9.24
N ASP A 206 -23.32 -29.11 -9.31
CA ASP A 206 -24.01 -29.99 -10.28
C ASP A 206 -25.55 -29.84 -10.36
N ASP A 207 -26.06 -29.52 -11.56
CA ASP A 207 -27.46 -29.73 -11.97
C ASP A 207 -27.62 -31.25 -12.30
N ASP A 208 -27.64 -32.08 -11.27
CA ASP A 208 -27.62 -33.56 -11.31
C ASP A 208 -28.90 -34.16 -11.97
N ASP A 209 -28.77 -35.28 -12.67
CA ASP A 209 -29.82 -35.85 -13.53
C ASP A 209 -31.05 -36.36 -12.75
N ASP A 210 -32.24 -35.78 -12.98
CA ASP A 210 -33.54 -36.32 -12.52
C ASP A 210 -34.38 -36.77 -13.74
N ASP A 211 -33.90 -37.82 -14.40
CA ASP A 211 -34.49 -38.44 -15.60
C ASP A 211 -35.73 -39.29 -15.18
N GLU A 212 -36.90 -38.63 -14.98
CA GLU A 212 -38.17 -39.26 -14.56
C GLU A 212 -38.75 -40.24 -15.62
N ASP A 213 -38.20 -41.45 -15.68
CA ASP A 213 -38.68 -42.57 -16.50
C ASP A 213 -40.14 -42.94 -16.17
N SER A 214 -41.07 -42.70 -17.12
CA SER A 214 -42.53 -42.82 -16.92
C SER A 214 -43.30 -43.40 -18.12
N ASP A 215 -43.84 -44.62 -17.92
CA ASP A 215 -44.81 -45.41 -18.73
C ASP A 215 -44.40 -45.86 -20.17
#